data_AF-A0A135VT69-F1
#
_entry.id   AF-A0A135VT69-F1
#
_cell.length_a   1.000
_cell.length_b   1.000
_cell.length_c   1.000
_cell.angle_alpha   90.00
_cell.angle_beta   90.00
_cell.angle_gamma   90.00
#
_symmetry.space_group_name_H-M   'P 1'
#
loop_
_entity.id
_entity.type
_entity.pdbx_description
1 polymer ?
#
loop_
_entity_poly.entity_id
_entity_poly.type
_entity_poly.pdbx_seq_one_letter_code
_entity_poly.pdbx_strand_id
1 'polypeptide(L)'
;MLNEIIKKNSCRGETMKLSKPICCQDIKKMDVIDASGKKIGKILNLTFTFDDSLKLKHFILSGSRIEEFLEAINLKPDEHPVFESTAIKKIDTHIHLDTSVNSLKNSHDTIADDEIKFSDLQKLEIVDKDGVKVGRAINVDFDIDGRTALIAGGGLLEEKLESFGLKEDVDIIIPFHVIVSIDESIRLSVSKDELVTSIDGILKERANEIKNQREAAAAHSHGKKVRVPAHWRYGPA
;
A
#
# COMPACT_ATOMS: atom_id res chain seq x y z
N MET A 1 20.26 -20.29 28.80
CA MET A 1 19.26 -21.13 28.09
C MET A 1 18.04 -20.34 27.58
N LEU A 2 17.68 -19.16 28.11
CA LEU A 2 16.62 -18.33 27.51
C LEU A 2 17.02 -17.58 26.22
N ASN A 3 18.32 -17.34 25.99
CA ASN A 3 18.80 -16.61 24.81
C ASN A 3 18.92 -17.46 23.53
N GLU A 4 18.66 -18.77 23.59
CA GLU A 4 18.60 -19.64 22.40
C GLU A 4 17.18 -19.88 21.87
N ILE A 5 16.15 -19.49 22.63
CA ILE A 5 14.74 -19.65 22.20
C ILE A 5 14.28 -18.46 21.37
N ILE A 6 14.85 -17.27 21.56
CA ILE A 6 14.53 -16.07 20.75
C ILE A 6 15.16 -16.14 19.34
N LYS A 7 16.22 -16.95 19.15
CA LYS A 7 16.83 -17.15 17.82
C LYS A 7 16.09 -18.13 16.91
N LYS A 8 15.08 -18.85 17.39
CA LYS A 8 14.35 -19.88 16.62
C LYS A 8 12.99 -19.47 16.05
N ASN A 9 12.53 -18.24 16.30
CA ASN A 9 11.29 -17.72 15.70
C ASN A 9 11.50 -16.72 14.55
N SER A 10 12.74 -16.55 14.08
CA SER A 10 13.00 -15.82 12.83
C SER A 10 12.96 -16.80 11.65
N CYS A 11 11.81 -17.43 11.44
CA CYS A 11 11.42 -17.87 10.11
C CYS A 11 11.24 -16.58 9.29
N ARG A 12 12.36 -16.01 8.83
CA ARG A 12 12.37 -14.94 7.84
C ARG A 12 11.79 -15.55 6.56
N GLY A 13 10.46 -15.52 6.45
CA GLY A 13 9.81 -15.61 5.15
C GLY A 13 10.51 -14.61 4.26
N GLU A 14 10.97 -15.06 3.09
CA GLU A 14 11.68 -14.20 2.16
C GLU A 14 10.80 -12.99 1.86
N THR A 15 11.20 -11.83 2.40
CA THR A 15 10.51 -10.58 2.17
C THR A 15 10.69 -10.20 0.71
N MET A 16 9.58 -9.86 0.05
CA MET A 16 9.54 -9.39 -1.33
C MET A 16 10.65 -8.37 -1.61
N LYS A 17 11.53 -8.66 -2.57
CA LYS A 17 12.66 -7.78 -2.92
C LYS A 17 12.19 -6.65 -3.82
N LEU A 18 12.15 -5.44 -3.28
CA LEU A 18 11.82 -4.22 -4.02
C LEU A 18 13.09 -3.50 -4.48
N SER A 19 13.11 -3.08 -5.74
CA SER A 19 14.21 -2.26 -6.29
C SER A 19 14.03 -0.76 -6.02
N LYS A 20 12.80 -0.35 -5.70
CA LYS A 20 12.39 1.01 -5.38
C LYS A 20 11.09 0.98 -4.57
N PRO A 21 10.76 2.06 -3.83
CA PRO A 21 9.46 2.17 -3.19
C PRO A 21 8.33 2.10 -4.23
N ILE A 22 7.22 1.46 -3.87
CA ILE A 22 6.08 1.25 -4.77
C ILE A 22 4.77 1.25 -3.99
N CYS A 23 3.71 1.79 -4.58
CA CYS A 23 2.39 1.78 -3.96
C CYS A 23 1.46 0.74 -4.59
N CYS A 24 0.41 0.34 -3.87
CA CYS A 24 -0.59 -0.62 -4.37
C CYS A 24 -1.21 -0.20 -5.70
N GLN A 25 -1.52 1.09 -5.87
CA GLN A 25 -2.06 1.58 -7.15
C GLN A 25 -1.11 1.39 -8.33
N ASP A 26 0.20 1.44 -8.12
CA ASP A 26 1.19 1.19 -9.17
C ASP A 26 1.33 -0.31 -9.45
N ILE A 27 1.33 -1.13 -8.40
CA ILE A 27 1.30 -2.60 -8.50
C ILE A 27 0.11 -3.06 -9.35
N LYS A 28 -1.08 -2.48 -9.13
CA LYS A 28 -2.30 -2.78 -9.91
C LYS A 28 -2.20 -2.46 -11.41
N LYS A 29 -1.27 -1.60 -11.82
CA LYS A 29 -1.07 -1.26 -13.24
C LYS A 29 -0.11 -2.22 -13.95
N MET A 30 0.70 -2.96 -13.19
CA MET A 30 1.71 -3.87 -13.72
C MET A 30 1.11 -5.14 -14.29
N ASP A 31 1.74 -5.68 -15.33
CA ASP A 31 1.39 -7.03 -15.79
C ASP A 31 2.06 -8.08 -14.88
N VAL A 32 1.36 -9.19 -14.69
CA VAL A 32 1.85 -10.36 -13.97
C VAL A 32 2.33 -11.41 -14.97
N ILE A 33 3.53 -11.92 -14.73
CA ILE A 33 4.23 -12.90 -15.54
C ILE A 33 4.48 -14.15 -14.69
N ASP A 34 4.11 -15.32 -15.18
CA ASP A 34 4.35 -16.58 -14.48
C ASP A 34 5.79 -17.10 -14.63
N ALA A 35 6.09 -18.22 -13.98
CA ALA A 35 7.42 -18.85 -14.04
C ALA A 35 7.85 -19.29 -15.46
N SER A 36 6.91 -19.43 -16.40
CA SER A 36 7.20 -19.78 -17.80
C SER A 36 7.51 -18.54 -18.67
N GLY A 37 7.36 -17.33 -18.11
CA GLY A 37 7.51 -16.08 -18.83
C GLY A 37 6.23 -15.65 -19.56
N LYS A 38 5.08 -16.30 -19.31
CA LYS A 38 3.80 -15.96 -19.92
C LYS A 38 3.11 -14.85 -19.11
N LYS A 39 2.59 -13.83 -19.78
CA LYS A 39 1.70 -12.85 -19.17
C LYS A 39 0.35 -13.49 -18.83
N ILE A 40 -0.06 -13.38 -17.58
CA ILE A 40 -1.27 -14.05 -17.07
C ILE A 40 -2.38 -13.08 -16.65
N GLY A 41 -2.07 -11.79 -16.44
CA GLY A 41 -3.08 -10.81 -16.07
C GLY A 41 -2.49 -9.56 -15.45
N LYS A 42 -3.30 -8.86 -14.65
CA LYS A 42 -2.91 -7.75 -13.78
C LYS A 42 -3.39 -8.01 -12.36
N ILE A 43 -2.95 -7.19 -11.41
CA ILE A 43 -3.48 -7.25 -10.05
C ILE A 43 -4.81 -6.49 -9.98
N LEU A 44 -5.89 -7.21 -9.69
CA LEU A 44 -7.20 -6.63 -9.39
C LEU A 44 -7.20 -6.00 -8.00
N ASN A 45 -6.70 -6.75 -7.02
CA ASN A 45 -6.75 -6.37 -5.62
C ASN A 45 -5.62 -7.00 -4.82
N LEU A 46 -5.40 -6.49 -3.61
CA LEU A 46 -4.44 -7.03 -2.65
C LEU A 46 -5.17 -7.24 -1.32
N THR A 47 -4.70 -8.15 -0.50
CA THR A 47 -5.23 -8.34 0.86
C THR A 47 -4.16 -8.16 1.91
N PHE A 48 -4.58 -7.67 3.07
CA PHE A 48 -3.71 -7.38 4.18
C PHE A 48 -4.26 -7.97 5.47
N THR A 49 -3.37 -8.43 6.33
CA THR A 49 -3.69 -8.62 7.76
C THR A 49 -3.09 -7.47 8.55
N PHE A 50 -3.75 -7.07 9.63
CA PHE A 50 -3.22 -6.09 10.56
C PHE A 50 -2.96 -6.72 11.93
N ASP A 51 -1.69 -6.73 12.33
CA ASP A 51 -1.21 -7.23 13.62
C ASP A 51 0.00 -6.37 14.02
N ASP A 52 -0.30 -5.24 14.66
CA ASP A 52 0.57 -4.08 14.92
C ASP A 52 1.23 -3.43 13.69
N SER A 53 1.13 -4.08 12.54
CA SER A 53 1.71 -3.71 11.26
C SER A 53 0.86 -4.29 10.13
N LEU A 54 0.78 -3.55 9.03
CA LEU A 54 0.04 -3.98 7.86
C LEU A 54 0.88 -4.96 7.05
N LYS A 55 0.46 -6.22 6.96
CA LYS A 55 1.21 -7.29 6.28
C LYS A 55 0.47 -7.70 5.03
N LEU A 56 1.14 -7.57 3.87
CA LEU A 56 0.60 -8.03 2.59
C LEU A 56 0.51 -9.56 2.56
N LYS A 57 -0.69 -10.10 2.38
CA LYS A 57 -0.95 -11.54 2.36
C LYS A 57 -1.13 -12.08 0.97
N HIS A 58 -2.17 -11.64 0.29
CA HIS A 58 -2.51 -12.19 -1.02
C HIS A 58 -2.63 -11.11 -2.10
N PHE A 59 -2.49 -11.58 -3.32
CA PHE A 59 -2.76 -10.86 -4.55
C PHE A 59 -3.93 -11.54 -5.25
N ILE A 60 -4.86 -10.73 -5.76
CA ILE A 60 -6.01 -11.18 -6.55
C ILE A 60 -5.74 -10.78 -8.01
N LEU A 61 -5.69 -11.75 -8.92
CA LEU A 61 -5.52 -11.51 -10.34
C LEU A 61 -6.83 -11.04 -10.98
N SER A 62 -6.73 -10.06 -11.86
CA SER A 62 -7.76 -9.82 -12.85
C SER A 62 -7.56 -10.77 -14.02
N GLY A 63 -8.65 -11.35 -14.51
CA GLY A 63 -8.63 -12.18 -15.70
C GLY A 63 -8.17 -11.44 -16.95
N SER A 64 -8.13 -12.15 -18.07
CA SER A 64 -7.93 -11.47 -19.36
C SER A 64 -9.16 -10.60 -19.69
N ARG A 65 -9.01 -9.56 -20.53
CA ARG A 65 -10.15 -8.72 -20.95
C ARG A 65 -11.32 -9.52 -21.54
N ILE A 66 -11.04 -10.68 -22.15
CA ILE A 66 -12.07 -11.57 -22.71
C ILE A 66 -12.80 -12.30 -21.58
N GLU A 67 -12.09 -12.74 -20.57
CA GLU A 67 -12.64 -13.40 -19.39
C GLU A 67 -13.53 -12.44 -18.60
N GLU A 68 -13.05 -11.22 -18.31
CA GLU A 68 -13.85 -10.17 -17.66
C GLU A 68 -15.12 -9.84 -18.48
N PHE A 69 -15.03 -9.86 -19.81
CA PHE A 69 -16.20 -9.67 -20.67
C PHE A 69 -17.20 -10.83 -20.55
N LEU A 70 -16.72 -12.08 -20.54
CA LEU A 70 -17.57 -13.27 -20.40
C LEU A 70 -18.26 -13.33 -19.03
N GLU A 71 -17.56 -12.91 -17.97
CA GLU A 71 -18.11 -12.74 -16.63
C GLU A 71 -19.19 -11.65 -16.62
N ALA A 72 -18.94 -10.50 -17.25
CA ALA A 72 -19.90 -9.38 -17.30
C ALA A 72 -21.24 -9.73 -17.98
N ILE A 73 -21.26 -10.73 -18.87
CA ILE A 73 -22.49 -11.24 -19.51
C ILE A 73 -23.02 -12.53 -18.86
N ASN A 74 -22.53 -12.90 -17.67
CA ASN A 74 -22.89 -14.11 -16.91
C ASN A 74 -22.67 -15.42 -17.68
N LEU A 75 -21.77 -15.47 -18.66
CA LEU A 75 -21.40 -16.70 -19.37
C LEU A 75 -20.34 -17.51 -18.64
N LYS A 76 -19.63 -16.90 -17.69
CA LYS A 76 -18.63 -17.54 -16.83
C LYS A 76 -18.79 -17.03 -15.39
N PRO A 77 -18.61 -17.88 -14.35
CA PRO A 77 -18.51 -17.42 -12.97
C PRO A 77 -17.39 -16.40 -12.78
N ASP A 78 -17.66 -15.36 -11.98
CA ASP A 78 -16.70 -14.33 -11.58
C ASP A 78 -15.73 -14.89 -10.54
N GLU A 79 -14.72 -15.61 -11.03
CA GLU A 79 -13.73 -16.29 -10.21
C GLU A 79 -12.32 -15.80 -10.54
N HIS A 80 -11.79 -14.99 -9.63
CA HIS A 80 -10.44 -14.47 -9.75
C HIS A 80 -9.41 -15.35 -9.06
N PRO A 81 -8.28 -15.69 -9.72
CA PRO A 81 -7.20 -16.41 -9.07
C PRO A 81 -6.54 -15.60 -7.95
N VAL A 82 -6.11 -16.27 -6.89
CA VAL A 82 -5.44 -15.70 -5.72
C VAL A 82 -4.13 -16.42 -5.46
N PHE A 83 -3.11 -15.65 -5.06
CA PHE A 83 -1.80 -16.19 -4.71
C PHE A 83 -1.18 -15.41 -3.55
N GLU A 84 -0.39 -16.13 -2.74
CA GLU A 84 0.33 -15.55 -1.62
C GLU A 84 1.46 -14.63 -2.08
N SER A 85 1.78 -13.61 -1.27
CA SER A 85 2.90 -12.70 -1.52
C SER A 85 4.26 -13.39 -1.61
N THR A 86 4.39 -14.58 -1.01
CA THR A 86 5.56 -15.47 -1.08
C THR A 86 5.82 -16.02 -2.48
N ALA A 87 4.80 -16.13 -3.34
CA ALA A 87 4.96 -16.58 -4.72
C ALA A 87 5.59 -15.53 -5.64
N ILE A 88 5.85 -14.31 -5.14
CA ILE A 88 6.50 -13.25 -5.92
C ILE A 88 8.01 -13.44 -5.88
N LYS A 89 8.57 -13.79 -7.03
CA LYS A 89 10.01 -13.88 -7.23
C LYS A 89 10.68 -12.50 -7.26
N LYS A 90 10.07 -11.54 -7.98
CA LYS A 90 10.56 -10.16 -8.10
C LYS A 90 9.50 -9.20 -8.62
N ILE A 91 9.65 -7.92 -8.30
CA ILE A 91 8.88 -6.82 -8.88
C ILE A 91 9.83 -5.83 -9.56
N ASP A 92 9.64 -5.64 -10.86
CA ASP A 92 10.36 -4.65 -11.68
C ASP A 92 9.36 -3.78 -12.48
N THR A 93 9.44 -3.76 -13.81
CA THR A 93 8.37 -3.23 -14.66
C THR A 93 7.16 -4.16 -14.70
N HIS A 94 7.33 -5.41 -14.26
CA HIS A 94 6.31 -6.45 -14.15
C HIS A 94 6.41 -7.15 -12.79
N ILE A 95 5.38 -7.90 -12.45
CA ILE A 95 5.36 -8.79 -11.28
C ILE A 95 5.67 -10.20 -11.78
N HIS A 96 6.76 -10.81 -11.30
CA HIS A 96 7.19 -12.14 -11.74
C HIS A 96 6.90 -13.15 -10.64
N LEU A 97 6.15 -14.19 -10.97
CA LEU A 97 5.86 -15.29 -10.07
C LEU A 97 6.93 -16.37 -10.15
N ASP A 98 7.13 -17.10 -9.06
CA ASP A 98 7.93 -18.33 -9.02
C ASP A 98 7.14 -19.58 -9.44
N THR A 99 5.82 -19.44 -9.62
CA THR A 99 4.88 -20.51 -9.94
C THR A 99 4.17 -20.29 -11.29
N SER A 100 3.49 -21.34 -11.78
CA SER A 100 2.71 -21.31 -13.01
C SER A 100 1.25 -20.90 -12.75
N VAL A 101 0.57 -20.36 -13.77
CA VAL A 101 -0.85 -19.98 -13.67
C VAL A 101 -1.78 -21.14 -13.26
N ASN A 102 -1.44 -22.36 -13.66
CA ASN A 102 -2.24 -23.55 -13.37
C ASN A 102 -2.17 -23.97 -11.90
N SER A 103 -1.20 -23.44 -11.15
CA SER A 103 -1.00 -23.73 -9.72
C SER A 103 -1.69 -22.71 -8.81
N LEU A 104 -2.31 -21.68 -9.38
CA LEU A 104 -3.02 -20.64 -8.62
C LEU A 104 -4.39 -21.15 -8.17
N LYS A 105 -4.84 -20.71 -6.99
CA LYS A 105 -6.14 -21.09 -6.42
C LYS A 105 -7.20 -20.05 -6.75
N ASN A 106 -8.48 -20.39 -6.62
CA ASN A 106 -9.59 -19.44 -6.80
C ASN A 106 -9.84 -18.63 -5.52
N SER A 107 -10.28 -17.37 -5.67
CA SER A 107 -10.39 -16.40 -4.58
C SER A 107 -11.30 -16.81 -3.42
N HIS A 108 -12.40 -17.51 -3.71
CA HIS A 108 -13.39 -17.88 -2.69
C HIS A 108 -12.86 -18.88 -1.65
N ASP A 109 -11.83 -19.65 -2.00
CA ASP A 109 -11.28 -20.70 -1.13
C ASP A 109 -10.06 -20.24 -0.30
N THR A 110 -9.60 -19.00 -0.49
CA THR A 110 -8.23 -18.62 -0.08
C THR A 110 -8.13 -17.39 0.81
N ILE A 111 -9.12 -16.47 0.80
CA ILE A 111 -9.05 -15.23 1.60
C ILE A 111 -9.71 -15.46 2.96
N ALA A 112 -8.95 -15.30 4.04
CA ALA A 112 -9.48 -15.44 5.39
C ALA A 112 -10.34 -14.24 5.82
N ASP A 113 -11.24 -14.44 6.79
CA ASP A 113 -12.17 -13.41 7.27
C ASP A 113 -11.46 -12.22 7.95
N ASP A 114 -10.25 -12.42 8.46
CA ASP A 114 -9.40 -11.39 9.07
C ASP A 114 -8.57 -10.60 8.04
N GLU A 115 -8.68 -10.94 6.75
CA GLU A 115 -7.99 -10.24 5.68
C GLU A 115 -8.79 -9.05 5.13
N ILE A 116 -8.13 -7.91 5.04
CA ILE A 116 -8.69 -6.66 4.56
C ILE A 116 -8.27 -6.47 3.11
N LYS A 117 -9.24 -6.42 2.19
CA LYS A 117 -8.98 -6.07 0.78
C LYS A 117 -8.54 -4.61 0.68
N PHE A 118 -7.57 -4.33 -0.18
CA PHE A 118 -7.10 -2.97 -0.45
C PHE A 118 -8.24 -2.05 -0.87
N SER A 119 -9.16 -2.54 -1.70
CA SER A 119 -10.35 -1.78 -2.11
C SER A 119 -11.25 -1.37 -0.94
N ASP A 120 -11.29 -2.16 0.12
CA ASP A 120 -12.11 -1.87 1.30
C ASP A 120 -11.35 -1.00 2.28
N LEU A 121 -10.05 -1.24 2.45
CA LEU A 121 -9.14 -0.33 3.17
C LEU A 121 -9.25 1.10 2.64
N GLN A 122 -9.32 1.29 1.31
CA GLN A 122 -9.46 2.62 0.68
C GLN A 122 -10.78 3.34 0.99
N LYS A 123 -11.80 2.63 1.49
CA LYS A 123 -13.08 3.22 1.88
C LYS A 123 -13.09 3.67 3.34
N LEU A 124 -12.13 3.22 4.13
CA LEU A 124 -12.08 3.52 5.56
C LEU A 124 -11.66 4.97 5.81
N GLU A 125 -12.34 5.58 6.79
CA GLU A 125 -11.96 6.88 7.30
C GLU A 125 -10.78 6.72 8.26
N ILE A 126 -9.89 7.71 8.26
CA ILE A 126 -8.78 7.80 9.21
C ILE A 126 -9.21 8.78 10.30
N VAL A 127 -9.22 8.31 11.54
CA VAL A 127 -9.59 9.08 12.73
C VAL A 127 -8.42 9.14 13.70
N ASP A 128 -8.29 10.26 14.41
CA ASP A 128 -7.26 10.42 15.42
C ASP A 128 -7.62 9.70 16.74
N LYS A 129 -6.75 9.84 17.75
CA LYS A 129 -6.96 9.21 19.08
C LYS A 129 -8.23 9.68 19.79
N ASP A 130 -8.74 10.85 19.43
CA ASP A 130 -9.94 11.48 19.99
C ASP A 130 -11.19 11.20 19.12
N GLY A 131 -11.06 10.41 18.06
CA GLY A 131 -12.13 10.07 17.12
C GLY A 131 -12.42 11.16 16.09
N VAL A 132 -11.57 12.19 15.98
CA VAL A 132 -11.73 13.27 15.01
C VAL A 132 -11.22 12.80 13.65
N LYS A 133 -12.04 13.00 12.62
CA LYS A 133 -11.66 12.68 11.24
C LYS A 133 -10.45 13.48 10.79
N VAL A 134 -9.44 12.75 10.31
CA VAL A 134 -8.19 13.27 9.74
C VAL A 134 -8.24 13.22 8.22
N GLY A 135 -8.73 12.12 7.64
CA GLY A 135 -8.73 11.90 6.19
C GLY A 135 -9.28 10.53 5.82
N ARG A 136 -8.79 9.97 4.71
CA ARG A 136 -9.10 8.62 4.21
C ARG A 136 -7.84 7.91 3.72
N ALA A 137 -7.84 6.59 3.80
CA ALA A 137 -6.81 5.79 3.18
C ALA A 137 -6.95 5.87 1.65
N ILE A 138 -5.93 6.35 0.95
CA ILE A 138 -5.95 6.40 -0.51
C ILE A 138 -5.07 5.32 -1.12
N ASN A 139 -4.04 4.87 -0.41
CA ASN A 139 -3.07 3.92 -0.91
C ASN A 139 -2.28 3.27 0.23
N VAL A 140 -1.51 2.23 -0.10
CA VAL A 140 -0.50 1.64 0.78
C VAL A 140 0.83 1.69 0.03
N ASP A 141 1.84 2.21 0.71
CA ASP A 141 3.21 2.29 0.22
C ASP A 141 4.07 1.17 0.80
N PHE A 142 4.92 0.60 -0.04
CA PHE A 142 5.94 -0.37 0.35
C PHE A 142 7.32 0.25 0.15
N ASP A 143 8.09 0.33 1.23
CA ASP A 143 9.48 0.73 1.20
C ASP A 143 10.39 -0.44 0.76
N ILE A 144 11.63 -0.13 0.37
CA ILE A 144 12.60 -1.11 -0.15
C ILE A 144 12.89 -2.23 0.86
N ASP A 145 12.80 -1.94 2.16
CA ASP A 145 13.01 -2.90 3.23
C ASP A 145 11.75 -3.69 3.63
N GLY A 146 10.66 -3.53 2.86
CA GLY A 146 9.40 -4.23 3.07
C GLY A 146 8.50 -3.60 4.13
N ARG A 147 8.90 -2.48 4.76
CA ARG A 147 8.00 -1.74 5.63
C ARG A 147 6.85 -1.15 4.82
N THR A 148 5.67 -1.21 5.40
CA THR A 148 4.44 -0.66 4.81
C THR A 148 4.07 0.64 5.50
N ALA A 149 3.55 1.59 4.74
CA ALA A 149 2.93 2.78 5.30
C ALA A 149 1.61 3.07 4.58
N LEU A 150 0.69 3.71 5.30
CA LEU A 150 -0.58 4.12 4.71
C LEU A 150 -0.40 5.50 4.08
N ILE A 151 -0.90 5.69 2.87
CA ILE A 151 -1.01 7.01 2.27
C ILE A 151 -2.40 7.55 2.57
N ALA A 152 -2.45 8.70 3.22
CA ALA A 152 -3.67 9.41 3.54
C ALA A 152 -3.94 10.54 2.55
N GLY A 153 -5.20 10.73 2.19
CA GLY A 153 -5.70 11.83 1.39
C GLY A 153 -7.10 12.26 1.83
N GLY A 154 -7.59 13.36 1.27
CA GLY A 154 -8.89 13.94 1.62
C GLY A 154 -8.90 14.71 2.94
N GLY A 155 -9.83 15.66 3.05
CA GLY A 155 -10.17 16.34 4.29
C GLY A 155 -9.12 17.37 4.74
N LEU A 156 -8.86 17.43 6.05
CA LEU A 156 -8.04 18.50 6.63
C LEU A 156 -6.58 18.50 6.14
N LEU A 157 -6.10 17.33 5.73
CA LEU A 157 -4.77 17.15 5.17
C LEU A 157 -4.59 17.90 3.84
N GLU A 158 -5.59 17.85 2.96
CA GLU A 158 -5.58 18.59 1.69
C GLU A 158 -5.69 20.10 1.93
N GLU A 159 -6.61 20.52 2.81
CA GLU A 159 -6.78 21.93 3.18
C GLU A 159 -5.47 22.57 3.71
N LYS A 160 -4.72 21.82 4.52
CA LYS A 160 -3.43 22.28 5.05
C LYS A 160 -2.37 22.40 3.97
N LEU A 161 -2.24 21.40 3.09
CA LEU A 161 -1.30 21.45 1.97
C LEU A 161 -1.55 22.68 1.09
N GLU A 162 -2.82 22.94 0.76
CA GLU A 162 -3.23 24.10 -0.02
C GLU A 162 -2.84 25.43 0.66
N SER A 163 -2.97 25.52 1.98
CA SER A 163 -2.60 26.72 2.74
C SER A 163 -1.10 27.08 2.66
N PHE A 164 -0.23 26.08 2.41
CA PHE A 164 1.21 26.29 2.17
C PHE A 164 1.55 26.53 0.70
N GLY A 165 0.55 26.67 -0.18
CA GLY A 165 0.74 26.77 -1.62
C GLY A 165 1.21 25.47 -2.28
N LEU A 166 1.12 24.35 -1.56
CA LEU A 166 1.36 23.02 -2.08
C LEU A 166 0.04 22.50 -2.64
N LYS A 167 0.00 22.17 -3.94
CA LYS A 167 -1.21 21.60 -4.55
C LYS A 167 -1.33 20.11 -4.19
N GLU A 168 -2.43 19.49 -4.60
CA GLU A 168 -2.87 18.07 -4.50
C GLU A 168 -1.82 16.96 -4.80
N ASP A 169 -0.56 17.29 -5.09
CA ASP A 169 0.51 16.34 -5.48
C ASP A 169 1.37 15.84 -4.31
N VAL A 170 1.05 16.20 -3.07
CA VAL A 170 1.79 15.76 -1.87
C VAL A 170 1.05 14.61 -1.20
N ASP A 171 1.63 13.42 -1.27
CA ASP A 171 1.10 12.25 -0.58
C ASP A 171 1.60 12.25 0.88
N ILE A 172 0.67 12.25 1.84
CA ILE A 172 0.98 12.19 3.26
C ILE A 172 1.07 10.74 3.70
N ILE A 173 2.24 10.36 4.22
CA ILE A 173 2.51 9.00 4.65
C ILE A 173 2.31 8.90 6.17
N ILE A 174 1.38 8.05 6.57
CA ILE A 174 1.12 7.66 7.95
C ILE A 174 1.90 6.36 8.23
N PRO A 175 2.88 6.39 9.14
CA PRO A 175 3.64 5.18 9.47
C PRO A 175 2.78 4.19 10.26
N PHE A 176 3.00 2.89 10.09
CA PHE A 176 2.17 1.86 10.70
C PHE A 176 2.15 1.90 12.24
N HIS A 177 3.24 2.34 12.89
CA HIS A 177 3.34 2.36 14.35
C HIS A 177 2.41 3.38 15.03
N VAL A 178 1.85 4.34 14.28
CA VAL A 178 0.81 5.23 14.81
C VAL A 178 -0.60 4.70 14.58
N ILE A 179 -0.76 3.61 13.82
CA ILE A 179 -2.05 2.96 13.59
C ILE A 179 -2.30 1.99 14.73
N VAL A 180 -3.39 2.19 15.47
CA VAL A 180 -3.77 1.34 16.61
C VAL A 180 -4.66 0.19 16.17
N SER A 181 -5.60 0.46 15.26
CA SER A 181 -6.53 -0.55 14.76
C SER A 181 -7.01 -0.22 13.35
N ILE A 182 -7.44 -1.27 12.64
CA ILE A 182 -8.11 -1.19 11.35
C ILE A 182 -9.36 -2.06 11.43
N ASP A 183 -10.50 -1.40 11.57
CA ASP A 183 -11.81 -2.00 11.79
C ASP A 183 -12.84 -1.24 10.95
N GLU A 184 -13.88 -0.64 11.55
CA GLU A 184 -14.81 0.24 10.83
C GLU A 184 -14.14 1.54 10.36
N SER A 185 -12.99 1.87 10.96
CA SER A 185 -12.15 3.02 10.64
C SER A 185 -10.68 2.67 10.94
N ILE A 186 -9.76 3.51 10.47
CA ILE A 186 -8.34 3.43 10.79
C ILE A 186 -8.08 4.39 11.95
N ARG A 187 -7.82 3.86 13.14
CA ARG A 187 -7.62 4.67 14.35
C ARG A 187 -6.14 4.94 14.59
N LEU A 188 -5.80 6.20 14.87
CA LEU A 188 -4.44 6.62 15.15
C LEU A 188 -4.19 6.79 16.66
N SER A 189 -2.95 6.62 17.09
CA SER A 189 -2.52 6.82 18.49
C SER A 189 -2.20 8.28 18.82
N VAL A 190 -2.21 9.15 17.82
CA VAL A 190 -1.89 10.59 17.92
C VAL A 190 -3.12 11.42 17.61
N SER A 191 -3.17 12.65 18.11
CA SER A 191 -4.22 13.60 17.74
C SER A 191 -3.98 14.17 16.35
N LYS A 192 -5.04 14.72 15.79
CA LYS A 192 -5.01 15.51 14.56
C LYS A 192 -4.05 16.69 14.65
N ASP A 193 -3.99 17.38 15.79
CA ASP A 193 -3.10 18.53 15.98
C ASP A 193 -1.62 18.11 16.03
N GLU A 194 -1.32 16.95 16.62
CA GLU A 194 0.02 16.35 16.60
C GLU A 194 0.43 15.98 15.16
N LEU A 195 -0.50 15.41 14.37
CA LEU A 195 -0.33 15.13 12.94
C LEU A 195 0.01 16.38 12.14
N VAL A 196 -0.83 17.42 12.28
CA VAL A 196 -0.65 18.69 11.56
C VAL A 196 0.67 19.36 11.95
N THR A 197 1.01 19.41 13.24
CA THR A 197 2.25 20.07 13.69
C THR A 197 3.49 19.40 13.12
N SER A 198 3.50 18.06 13.07
CA SER A 198 4.60 17.30 12.46
C SER A 198 4.72 17.57 10.96
N ILE A 199 3.59 17.57 10.24
CA ILE A 199 3.55 17.88 8.82
C ILE A 199 4.02 19.32 8.56
N ASP A 200 3.51 20.29 9.31
CA ASP A 200 3.85 21.71 9.19
C ASP A 200 5.37 21.94 9.36
N GLY A 201 6.00 21.26 10.31
CA GLY A 201 7.45 21.31 10.51
C GLY A 201 8.22 20.87 9.26
N ILE A 202 7.84 19.72 8.69
CA ILE A 202 8.49 19.16 7.50
C ILE A 202 8.26 20.04 6.28
N LEU A 203 7.03 20.51 6.09
CA LEU A 203 6.70 21.36 4.96
C LEU A 203 7.49 22.67 5.04
N LYS A 204 7.63 23.28 6.22
CA LYS A 204 8.45 24.48 6.40
C LYS A 204 9.93 24.23 6.11
N GLU A 205 10.49 23.12 6.58
CA GLU A 205 11.90 22.77 6.35
C GLU A 205 12.19 22.43 4.88
N ARG A 206 11.26 21.75 4.21
CA ARG A 206 11.47 21.17 2.87
C ARG A 206 10.69 21.85 1.75
N ALA A 207 9.95 22.94 2.03
CA ALA A 207 9.10 23.63 1.04
C ALA A 207 9.86 23.95 -0.25
N ASN A 208 11.07 24.50 -0.14
CA ASN A 208 11.88 24.87 -1.30
C ASN A 208 12.35 23.64 -2.10
N GLU A 209 12.73 22.55 -1.42
CA GLU A 209 13.12 21.31 -2.07
C GLU A 209 11.94 20.68 -2.82
N ILE A 210 10.77 20.60 -2.15
CA ILE A 210 9.52 20.08 -2.72
C ILE A 210 9.13 20.90 -3.94
N LYS A 211 9.19 22.23 -3.85
CA LYS A 211 8.88 23.14 -4.96
C LYS A 211 9.81 22.92 -6.16
N ASN A 212 11.12 22.84 -5.93
CA ASN A 212 12.11 22.62 -6.99
C ASN A 212 11.93 21.24 -7.67
N GLN A 213 11.64 20.19 -6.90
CA GLN A 213 11.36 18.86 -7.43
C GLN A 213 10.10 18.84 -8.30
N ARG A 214 9.08 19.62 -7.93
CA ARG A 214 7.85 19.76 -8.73
C ARG A 214 8.09 20.51 -10.03
N GLU A 215 8.82 21.62 -9.99
CA GLU A 215 9.17 22.37 -11.21
C GLU A 215 9.94 21.48 -12.19
N ALA A 216 10.89 20.67 -11.68
CA ALA A 216 11.60 19.68 -12.49
C ALA A 216 10.68 18.57 -13.03
N ALA A 217 9.72 18.07 -12.23
CA ALA A 217 8.77 17.04 -12.67
C ALA A 217 7.75 17.57 -13.70
N ALA A 218 7.29 18.82 -13.54
CA ALA A 218 6.38 19.48 -14.48
C ALA A 218 7.05 19.76 -15.84
N ALA A 219 8.36 20.05 -15.85
CA ALA A 219 9.15 20.19 -17.06
C ALA A 219 9.33 18.87 -17.85
N HIS A 220 9.09 17.71 -17.21
CA HIS A 220 9.28 16.39 -17.79
C HIS A 220 7.98 15.58 -17.89
N SER A 221 6.88 16.16 -18.39
CA SER A 221 5.65 15.53 -18.94
C SER A 221 4.98 14.33 -18.20
N HIS A 222 5.43 13.93 -17.02
CA HIS A 222 4.82 12.91 -16.17
C HIS A 222 4.99 13.40 -14.73
N GLY A 223 3.92 13.98 -14.18
CA GLY A 223 3.88 14.52 -12.82
C GLY A 223 4.32 13.47 -11.80
N LYS A 224 5.57 13.58 -11.35
CA LYS A 224 6.12 12.72 -10.31
C LYS A 224 5.62 13.25 -8.97
N LYS A 225 4.71 12.50 -8.32
CA LYS A 225 4.22 12.84 -6.98
C LYS A 225 5.36 12.89 -5.97
N VAL A 226 5.33 13.88 -5.08
CA VAL A 226 6.32 14.03 -4.01
C VAL A 226 5.77 13.37 -2.76
N ARG A 227 6.52 12.42 -2.21
CA ARG A 227 6.16 11.70 -0.99
C ARG A 227 6.76 12.40 0.21
N VAL A 228 5.92 12.85 1.13
CA VAL A 228 6.38 13.51 2.36
C VAL A 228 6.05 12.60 3.54
N PRO A 229 7.05 11.93 4.13
CA PRO A 229 6.83 11.17 5.36
C PRO A 229 6.51 12.15 6.47
N ALA A 230 5.43 11.92 7.23
CA ALA A 230 5.19 12.66 8.45
C ALA A 230 6.27 12.23 9.47
N HIS A 231 6.99 13.17 10.09
CA HIS A 231 8.23 12.89 10.82
C HIS A 231 7.88 12.35 12.21
N TRP A 232 7.52 11.08 12.27
CA TRP A 232 7.77 10.29 13.47
C TRP A 232 9.12 9.64 13.25
N ARG A 233 10.11 10.00 14.08
CA ARG A 233 11.33 9.20 14.15
C ARG A 233 10.87 7.76 14.24
N TYR A 234 11.27 6.91 13.29
CA TYR A 234 11.18 5.47 13.50
C TYR A 234 11.81 5.24 14.87
N GLY A 235 10.99 4.95 15.88
CA GLY A 235 11.52 4.55 17.17
C GLY A 235 12.46 3.38 16.92
N PRO A 236 13.60 3.29 17.61
CA PRO A 236 14.40 2.08 17.53
C PRO A 236 13.48 0.90 17.87
N ALA A 237 13.48 -0.10 16.98
CA ALA A 237 12.79 -1.38 17.19
C ALA A 237 13.31 -2.10 18.44
#